data_AF-A0A920N5Y1-F1
#
_entry.id   AF-A0A920N5Y1-F1
#
_cell.length_a   1.000
_cell.length_b   1.000
_cell.length_c   1.000
_cell.angle_alpha   90.00
_cell.angle_beta   90.00
_cell.angle_gamma   90.00
#
_symmetry.space_group_name_H-M   'P 1'
#
loop_
_entity.id
_entity.type
_entity.pdbx_description
1 polymer ?
#
loop_
_entity_poly.entity_id
_entity_poly.type
_entity_poly.pdbx_seq_one_letter_code
_entity_poly.pdbx_strand_id
1 'polypeptide(L)' 'MVFVSNRDGNREIYVMDVDGSNVKRITEHPERDDYPAWHPDGKRIVYVSERKGRFDLWLRDVP' A
#
# COMPACT_ATOMS: atom_id res chain seq x y z
N MET A 1 -10.81 -3.01 -0.75
CA MET A 1 -10.34 -1.89 0.10
C MET A 1 -8.82 -1.80 0.06
N VAL A 2 -8.22 -0.63 0.33
CA VAL A 2 -6.77 -0.46 0.50
C VAL A 2 -6.51 0.20 1.86
N PHE A 3 -5.52 -0.28 2.61
CA PHE A 3 -5.24 0.20 3.96
C PHE A 3 -3.77 -0.02 4.35
N VAL A 4 -3.32 0.67 5.41
CA VAL A 4 -1.98 0.53 5.99
C VAL A 4 -2.03 -0.37 7.22
N SER A 5 -1.04 -1.23 7.38
CA SER A 5 -0.85 -2.04 8.58
C SER A 5 0.63 -2.19 8.91
N ASN A 6 0.94 -2.37 10.20
CA ASN A 6 2.30 -2.59 10.70
C ASN A 6 2.57 -4.04 11.13
N ARG A 7 1.70 -4.97 10.74
CA ARG A 7 1.75 -6.39 11.14
C ARG A 7 3.04 -7.13 10.77
N ASP A 8 3.76 -6.64 9.73
CA ASP A 8 4.99 -7.26 9.22
C ASP A 8 6.27 -6.48 9.63
N GLY A 9 6.20 -5.64 10.67
CA GLY A 9 7.37 -5.00 11.29
C GLY A 9 7.64 -3.55 10.88
N ASN A 10 7.03 -3.09 9.79
CA ASN A 10 7.00 -1.68 9.34
C ASN A 10 5.63 -1.38 8.72
N ARG A 11 5.36 -0.10 8.40
CA ARG A 11 4.10 0.26 7.74
C ARG A 11 4.12 -0.16 6.28
N GLU A 12 3.15 -0.97 5.93
CA GLU A 12 2.98 -1.52 4.59
C GLU A 12 1.52 -1.41 4.16
N ILE A 13 1.32 -1.42 2.84
CA ILE A 13 0.02 -1.30 2.22
C ILE A 13 -0.52 -2.68 1.90
N TYR A 14 -1.79 -2.89 2.24
CA TYR A 14 -2.53 -4.11 2.00
C TYR A 14 -3.82 -3.79 1.28
N VAL A 15 -4.33 -4.80 0.58
CA VAL A 15 -5.67 -4.82 0.01
C VAL A 15 -6.44 -6.01 0.55
N MET A 16 -7.76 -5.90 0.52
CA MET A 16 -8.69 -6.96 0.90
C MET A 16 -10.02 -6.74 0.19
N ASP A 17 -10.84 -7.78 0.15
CA ASP A 17 -12.21 -7.68 -0.34
C ASP A 17 -13.09 -6.89 0.63
N VAL A 18 -14.26 -6.44 0.17
CA VAL A 18 -15.18 -5.60 0.97
C VAL A 18 -15.71 -6.35 2.19
N ASP A 19 -15.78 -7.68 2.12
CA ASP A 19 -16.15 -8.55 3.24
C ASP A 19 -14.99 -8.82 4.22
N GLY A 20 -13.80 -8.26 3.96
CA GLY A 20 -12.60 -8.43 4.77
C GLY A 20 -11.78 -9.69 4.45
N SER A 21 -12.21 -10.50 3.47
CA SER A 21 -11.46 -11.66 3.01
C SER A 21 -10.31 -11.27 2.06
N ASN A 22 -9.49 -12.26 1.67
CA ASN A 22 -8.42 -12.10 0.67
C ASN A 22 -7.42 -10.97 0.97
N VAL A 23 -7.04 -10.81 2.24
CA VAL A 23 -6.00 -9.85 2.63
C VAL A 23 -4.68 -10.18 1.94
N LYS A 24 -4.16 -9.25 1.15
CA LYS A 24 -2.88 -9.36 0.43
C LYS A 24 -1.99 -8.17 0.74
N ARG A 25 -0.70 -8.43 0.95
CA ARG A 25 0.34 -7.39 1.06
C ARG A 25 0.68 -6.89 -0.34
N ILE A 26 0.64 -5.57 -0.53
CA ILE A 26 0.93 -4.94 -1.82
C ILE A 26 2.34 -4.36 -1.84
N THR A 27 2.82 -3.77 -0.75
CA THR A 27 4.18 -3.24 -0.66
C THR A 27 5.04 -4.08 0.27
N GLU A 28 6.33 -4.16 -0.06
CA GLU A 28 7.34 -4.82 0.76
C GLU A 28 8.63 -4.04 0.63
N HIS A 29 8.94 -3.24 1.65
CA HIS A 29 10.16 -2.44 1.70
C HIS A 29 10.61 -2.25 3.16
N PRO A 30 11.91 -2.11 3.46
CA PRO A 30 12.37 -1.91 4.84
C PRO A 30 11.89 -0.61 5.51
N GLU A 31 11.66 0.43 4.71
CA GLU A 31 11.14 1.74 5.14
C GLU A 31 9.61 1.79 4.99
N ARG A 32 8.95 2.82 5.54
CA ARG A 32 7.48 2.88 5.57
C ARG A 32 6.83 3.25 4.24
N ASP A 33 5.69 2.62 3.99
CA ASP A 33 4.75 2.96 2.93
C ASP A 33 3.38 3.33 3.54
N ASP A 34 2.85 4.50 3.20
CA ASP A 34 1.74 5.19 3.87
C ASP A 34 0.76 5.87 2.88
N TYR A 35 -0.39 6.32 3.40
CA TYR A 35 -1.39 7.13 2.69
C TYR A 35 -1.84 6.59 1.31
N PRO A 36 -2.29 5.33 1.21
CA PRO A 36 -2.72 4.77 -0.05
C PRO A 36 -4.07 5.33 -0.52
N ALA A 37 -4.22 5.46 -1.83
CA ALA A 37 -5.48 5.73 -2.50
C ALA A 37 -5.59 4.88 -3.77
N TRP A 38 -6.80 4.41 -4.08
CA TRP A 38 -7.05 3.77 -5.38
C TRP A 38 -6.98 4.80 -6.50
N HIS A 39 -6.30 4.44 -7.58
CA HIS A 39 -6.40 5.15 -8.84
C HIS A 39 -7.81 4.93 -9.45
N PRO A 40 -8.38 5.89 -10.20
CA PRO A 40 -9.74 5.78 -10.75
C PRO A 40 -10.01 4.58 -11.68
N ASP A 41 -8.97 3.96 -12.22
CA ASP A 41 -9.11 2.74 -13.03
C ASP A 41 -9.35 1.46 -12.22
N GLY A 42 -9.26 1.53 -10.88
CA GLY A 42 -9.45 0.40 -9.98
C GLY A 42 -8.37 -0.69 -10.06
N LYS A 43 -7.31 -0.47 -10.83
CA LYS A 43 -6.22 -1.45 -11.04
C LYS A 43 -4.91 -1.04 -10.40
N ARG A 44 -4.81 0.23 -10.01
CA ARG A 44 -3.58 0.80 -9.44
C ARG A 44 -3.88 1.50 -8.13
N ILE A 45 -2.84 1.62 -7.32
CA ILE A 45 -2.84 2.47 -6.13
C ILE A 45 -1.75 3.53 -6.26
N VAL A 46 -2.04 4.72 -5.73
CA VAL A 46 -1.05 5.75 -5.42
C VAL A 46 -0.79 5.70 -3.93
N TYR A 47 0.46 5.86 -3.51
CA TYR A 47 0.83 5.90 -2.10
C TYR A 47 2.08 6.73 -1.88
N VAL A 48 2.32 7.11 -0.62
CA VAL A 48 3.55 7.77 -0.20
C VAL A 48 4.52 6.73 0.29
N SER A 49 5.77 6.83 -0.16
CA SER A 49 6.82 5.90 0.18
C SER A 49 8.03 6.64 0.71
N GLU A 50 8.52 6.22 1.88
CA GLU A 50 9.81 6.69 2.38
C GLU A 50 10.92 5.87 1.76
N ARG A 51 11.88 6.54 1.12
CA ARG A 51 13.08 5.93 0.56
C ARG A 51 14.30 6.80 0.90
N LYS A 52 15.22 6.28 1.70
CA LYS A 52 16.45 6.99 2.15
C LYS A 52 16.14 8.35 2.80
N GLY A 53 15.09 8.39 3.63
CA GLY A 53 14.66 9.59 4.35
C GLY A 53 13.92 10.63 3.51
N ARG A 54 13.51 10.30 2.28
CA ARG A 54 12.68 11.16 1.42
C ARG A 54 11.32 10.53 1.18
N PHE A 55 10.30 11.36 1.13
CA PHE A 55 8.92 10.96 0.84
C PHE A 55 8.56 11.34 -0.58
N ASP A 56 8.19 10.35 -1.37
CA ASP A 56 7.75 10.54 -2.75
C ASP A 56 6.42 9.80 -2.99
N LEU A 57 5.71 10.21 -4.04
CA LEU A 57 4.51 9.51 -4.51
C LEU A 57 4.90 8.39 -5.47
N TRP A 58 4.31 7.22 -5.25
CA TRP A 58 4.52 6.02 -6.06
C TRP A 58 3.19 5.50 -6.58
N LEU A 59 3.21 4.99 -7.81
CA LEU A 59 2.09 4.31 -8.44
C LEU A 59 2.44 2.83 -8.58
N ARG A 60 1.49 1.95 -8.25
CA ARG A 60 1.69 0.49 -8.32
C ARG A 60 0.43 -0.23 -8.79
N ASP A 61 0.61 -1.25 -9.63
CA ASP A 61 -0.45 -2.17 -10.04
C ASP A 61 -0.83 -3.12 -8.91
N VAL A 62 -2.13 -3.40 -8.79
CA VAL A 62 -2.69 -4.36 -7.84
C VAL A 62 -3.19 -5.60 -8.58
N PRO A 63 -2.71 -6.80 -8.20
CA PRO A 63 -3.14 -8.07 -8.80
C PRO A 63 -4.44 -8.64 -8.23
#